data_AF-A0A3Q1G983-F1
#
_entry.id   AF-A0A3Q1G983-F1
#
_cell.length_a   1.000
_cell.length_b   1.000
_cell.length_c   1.000
_cell.angle_alpha   90.00
_cell.angle_beta   90.00
_cell.angle_gamma   90.00
#
_symmetry.space_group_name_H-M   'P 1'
#
loop_
_entity.id
_entity.type
_entity.pdbx_description
1 polymer ?
#
loop_
_entity_poly.entity_id
_entity_poly.type
_entity_poly.pdbx_seq_one_letter_code
_entity_poly.pdbx_strand_id
1 'polypeptide(L)'
;MLFCHSQPESYHQHSASYIREALAPFLKNEEARLMAESGAKRSPFQHILCAATSPAVKQQEETLTYLNQGQSYEIRMLNRKLVEYTDISSKYVKSIVRVVFHDRRLQYMEHQQLESWRWNRPGDRILDLDIPLSVGILEPRSHPLHLNTIEFLWDPVKNASVFIQVNCISTEFTPRKHGGEKGVPFRIQVDTFTTNEHGEYMEHVHSCSCQVKVFKPKGADRKLKTDREKIDKKAPQDREKYQSSHETTLLKECSPWPEALTLTSHSSSSSTPSPVYHSSPHLLPSSSLQDTQQWLQRHRFSPFSKLFSSFSGADLLRMSREDLIQICGPADGIRLFNTMKGRCIQPRLTIYVCQQQARNQPPIKQVAVDSKCLY
;
A
#
# COMPACT_ATOMS: atom_id res chain seq x y z
N MET A 1 33.36 33.26 36.33
CA MET A 1 33.29 33.72 34.92
C MET A 1 32.59 32.63 34.13
N LEU A 2 31.34 32.87 33.75
CA LEU A 2 30.52 31.98 32.91
C LEU A 2 30.48 32.62 31.53
N PHE A 3 30.91 31.88 30.51
CA PHE A 3 30.81 32.30 29.10
C PHE A 3 29.56 31.68 28.49
N CYS A 4 28.62 32.51 28.04
CA CYS A 4 27.53 32.11 27.15
C CYS A 4 28.08 32.03 25.71
N HIS A 5 27.85 30.91 25.01
CA HIS A 5 27.93 30.86 23.55
C HIS A 5 26.54 31.07 22.98
N SER A 6 26.41 32.05 22.08
CA SER A 6 25.23 32.30 21.25
C SER A 6 25.03 31.15 20.25
N GLN A 7 23.79 30.66 20.15
CA GLN A 7 23.38 29.70 19.10
C GLN A 7 23.54 30.30 17.70
N PRO A 8 23.86 29.51 16.67
CA PRO A 8 23.78 29.95 15.28
C PRO A 8 22.32 29.98 14.79
N GLU A 9 21.99 31.01 14.01
CA GLU A 9 20.67 31.29 13.44
C GLU A 9 20.13 30.19 12.52
N SER A 10 18.80 30.07 12.50
CA SER A 10 18.01 29.08 11.79
C SER A 10 17.99 29.30 10.26
N TYR A 11 18.65 28.40 9.53
CA TYR A 11 18.69 28.38 8.07
C TYR A 11 17.61 27.49 7.44
N HIS A 12 16.34 27.55 7.87
CA HIS A 12 15.28 26.73 7.24
C HIS A 12 13.90 27.41 7.26
N GLN A 13 13.64 28.25 6.26
CA GLN A 13 12.25 28.56 5.89
C GLN A 13 12.02 28.97 4.42
N HIS A 14 13.07 29.21 3.61
CA HIS A 14 12.92 29.71 2.24
C HIS A 14 13.01 28.66 1.12
N SER A 15 13.50 27.44 1.36
CA SER A 15 13.70 26.45 0.29
C SER A 15 12.41 25.82 -0.23
N ALA A 16 11.41 25.57 0.64
CA ALA A 16 10.15 24.94 0.24
C ALA A 16 9.30 25.85 -0.67
N SER A 17 9.34 27.16 -0.44
CA SER A 17 8.65 28.15 -1.30
C SER A 17 9.22 28.17 -2.71
N TYR A 18 10.55 28.14 -2.83
CA TYR A 18 11.24 28.22 -4.12
C TYR A 18 10.99 26.97 -4.98
N ILE A 19 10.96 25.79 -4.34
CA ILE A 19 10.61 24.52 -5.02
C ILE A 19 9.16 24.55 -5.51
N ARG A 20 8.23 25.10 -4.72
CA ARG A 20 6.81 25.21 -5.06
C ARG A 20 6.55 26.08 -6.29
N GLU A 21 7.27 27.20 -6.43
CA GLU A 21 7.18 28.06 -7.61
C GLU A 21 7.91 27.50 -8.84
N ALA A 22 9.01 26.76 -8.64
CA ALA A 22 9.78 26.17 -9.74
C ALA A 22 9.08 24.97 -10.42
N LEU A 23 8.22 24.24 -9.71
CA LEU A 23 7.51 23.06 -10.26
C LEU A 23 6.32 23.43 -11.14
N ALA A 24 5.63 24.55 -10.89
CA ALA A 24 4.42 24.94 -11.61
C ALA A 24 4.63 25.21 -13.12
N PRO A 25 5.72 25.85 -13.58
CA PRO A 25 6.04 25.98 -15.00
C PRO A 25 6.47 24.68 -15.65
N PHE A 26 7.13 23.79 -14.90
CA PHE A 26 7.62 22.50 -15.40
C PHE A 26 6.47 21.55 -15.73
N LEU A 27 5.45 21.50 -14.87
CA LEU A 27 4.21 20.74 -15.09
C LEU A 27 3.53 21.14 -16.41
N LYS A 28 3.41 22.45 -16.69
CA LYS A 28 2.81 22.96 -17.94
C LYS A 28 3.59 22.59 -19.21
N ASN A 29 4.92 22.56 -19.15
CA ASN A 29 5.75 22.31 -20.34
C ASN A 29 5.76 20.82 -20.73
N GLU A 30 5.71 19.92 -19.75
CA GLU A 30 5.65 18.48 -20.00
C GLU A 30 4.25 18.02 -20.44
N GLU A 31 3.19 18.65 -19.92
CA GLU A 31 1.81 18.51 -20.42
C GLU A 31 1.74 18.78 -21.94
N ALA A 32 2.36 19.86 -22.42
CA ALA A 32 2.39 20.19 -23.85
C ALA A 32 3.10 19.12 -24.71
N ARG A 33 4.21 18.55 -24.21
CA ARG A 33 4.93 17.45 -24.91
C ARG A 33 4.13 16.16 -24.94
N LEU A 34 3.42 15.83 -23.86
CA LEU A 34 2.62 14.62 -23.72
C LEU A 34 1.29 14.65 -24.50
N MET A 35 0.79 15.84 -24.86
CA MET A 35 -0.37 16.04 -25.73
C MET A 35 -0.05 15.87 -27.23
N ALA A 36 1.22 15.98 -27.63
CA ALA A 36 1.65 15.93 -29.03
C ALA A 36 1.75 14.50 -29.62
N GLU A 37 1.77 13.46 -28.79
CA GLU A 37 1.87 12.06 -29.24
C GLU A 37 0.52 11.32 -29.15
N SER A 38 -0.13 11.07 -30.30
CA SER A 38 -1.03 9.96 -30.73
C SER A 38 -2.29 9.49 -29.92
N GLY A 39 -3.49 9.58 -30.52
CA GLY A 39 -4.07 8.57 -31.44
C GLY A 39 -4.92 7.37 -30.96
N ALA A 40 -5.00 7.02 -29.67
CA ALA A 40 -5.80 5.87 -29.19
C ALA A 40 -6.73 6.25 -28.03
N LYS A 41 -7.80 5.47 -27.79
CA LYS A 41 -8.70 5.62 -26.62
C LYS A 41 -7.88 5.50 -25.32
N ARG A 42 -7.41 6.64 -24.81
CA ARG A 42 -6.62 6.72 -23.58
C ARG A 42 -7.54 6.67 -22.37
N SER A 43 -7.08 5.98 -21.33
CA SER A 43 -7.62 6.15 -19.98
C SER A 43 -7.62 7.64 -19.59
N PRO A 44 -8.68 8.13 -18.93
CA PRO A 44 -8.76 9.53 -18.51
C PRO A 44 -7.66 9.90 -17.53
N PHE A 45 -7.28 8.98 -16.64
CA PHE A 45 -6.23 9.21 -15.66
C PHE A 45 -4.88 8.68 -16.14
N GLN A 46 -3.85 9.46 -15.89
CA GLN A 46 -2.47 9.02 -16.06
C GLN A 46 -1.64 9.31 -14.83
N HIS A 47 -0.82 8.34 -14.46
CA HIS A 47 0.07 8.42 -13.32
C HIS A 47 1.51 8.22 -13.78
N ILE A 48 2.40 9.12 -13.36
CA ILE A 48 3.81 9.09 -13.76
C ILE A 48 4.66 9.11 -12.50
N LEU A 49 5.42 8.04 -12.26
CA LEU A 49 6.44 8.00 -11.22
C LEU A 49 7.70 8.67 -11.74
N CYS A 50 8.14 9.75 -11.10
CA CYS A 50 9.32 10.54 -11.48
C CYS A 50 10.61 9.84 -10.99
N ALA A 51 10.85 8.65 -11.52
CA ALA A 51 12.06 7.85 -11.32
C ALA A 51 12.41 7.09 -12.60
N ALA A 52 13.71 6.92 -12.84
CA ALA A 52 14.20 6.40 -14.10
C ALA A 52 13.96 4.89 -14.26
N THR A 53 13.53 4.48 -15.46
CA THR A 53 13.39 3.05 -15.79
C THR A 53 14.75 2.41 -16.01
N SER A 54 14.86 1.13 -15.64
CA SER A 54 16.09 0.36 -15.82
C SER A 54 16.36 0.06 -17.31
N PRO A 55 17.59 0.28 -17.81
CA PRO A 55 17.99 -0.11 -19.16
C PRO A 55 18.17 -1.63 -19.31
N ALA A 56 18.20 -2.38 -18.20
CA ALA A 56 18.49 -3.82 -18.21
C ALA A 56 17.24 -4.72 -18.38
N VAL A 57 16.10 -4.13 -18.74
CA VAL A 57 14.84 -4.84 -18.99
C VAL A 57 14.70 -5.18 -20.47
N LYS A 58 14.25 -6.38 -20.82
CA LYS A 58 14.05 -6.80 -22.21
C LYS A 58 12.82 -6.13 -22.83
N GLN A 59 12.79 -5.95 -24.15
CA GLN A 59 11.66 -5.29 -24.84
C GLN A 59 10.27 -5.90 -24.56
N GLN A 60 10.19 -7.22 -24.40
CA GLN A 60 8.94 -7.94 -24.14
C GLN A 60 8.52 -7.95 -22.67
N GLU A 61 9.39 -7.48 -21.77
CA GLU A 61 9.12 -7.45 -20.32
C GLU A 61 8.53 -6.10 -19.92
N GLU A 62 7.86 -6.07 -18.76
CA GLU A 62 7.38 -4.80 -18.21
C GLU A 62 8.56 -3.96 -17.70
N THR A 63 8.48 -2.63 -17.87
CA THR A 63 9.47 -1.68 -17.34
C THR A 63 9.66 -1.88 -15.83
N LEU A 64 10.89 -1.77 -15.37
CA LEU A 64 11.27 -1.91 -13.97
C LEU A 64 12.01 -0.66 -13.49
N THR A 65 11.63 -0.15 -12.34
CA THR A 65 12.18 1.10 -11.78
C THR A 65 12.87 0.86 -10.45
N TYR A 66 14.02 1.50 -10.25
CA TYR A 66 14.81 1.31 -9.03
C TYR A 66 14.60 2.48 -8.08
N LEU A 67 14.22 2.17 -6.84
CA LEU A 67 13.98 3.14 -5.78
C LEU A 67 14.95 2.91 -4.61
N ASN A 68 15.29 3.98 -3.91
CA ASN A 68 16.04 3.92 -2.68
C ASN A 68 15.09 3.93 -1.47
N GLN A 69 15.40 3.08 -0.50
CA GLN A 69 14.66 2.99 0.76
C GLN A 69 14.57 4.36 1.44
N GLY A 70 13.35 4.78 1.79
CA GLY A 70 13.08 6.01 2.53
C GLY A 70 13.33 7.31 1.76
N GLN A 71 13.68 7.25 0.48
CA GLN A 71 13.79 8.44 -0.37
C GLN A 71 12.40 8.80 -0.91
N SER A 72 12.08 10.10 -0.92
CA SER A 72 10.83 10.61 -1.49
C SER A 72 10.88 10.60 -3.01
N TYR A 73 9.88 9.98 -3.63
CA TYR A 73 9.68 9.96 -5.08
C TYR A 73 8.31 10.53 -5.43
N GLU A 74 8.29 11.44 -6.41
CA GLU A 74 7.05 12.03 -6.92
C GLU A 74 6.27 11.04 -7.79
N ILE A 75 4.96 10.98 -7.59
CA ILE A 75 3.99 10.46 -8.55
C ILE A 75 3.10 11.63 -8.98
N ARG A 76 3.13 11.95 -10.27
CA ARG A 76 2.23 12.94 -10.87
C ARG A 76 0.90 12.31 -11.23
N MET A 77 -0.17 12.95 -10.80
CA MET A 77 -1.57 12.56 -10.99
C MET A 77 -2.17 13.50 -12.05
N LEU A 78 -2.45 12.97 -13.24
CA LEU A 78 -2.88 13.76 -14.40
C LEU A 78 -4.24 13.28 -14.91
N ASN A 79 -5.11 14.20 -15.33
CA ASN A 79 -6.29 13.89 -16.12
C ASN A 79 -6.11 14.38 -17.58
N ARG A 80 -6.10 13.44 -18.54
CA ARG A 80 -5.94 13.73 -19.98
C ARG A 80 -7.25 14.01 -20.71
N LYS A 81 -8.40 13.76 -20.07
CA LYS A 81 -9.74 13.88 -20.68
C LYS A 81 -10.62 14.83 -19.88
N LEU A 82 -10.16 16.08 -19.74
CA LEU A 82 -10.85 17.11 -18.96
C LEU A 82 -12.31 17.34 -19.41
N VAL A 83 -12.58 17.22 -20.71
CA VAL A 83 -13.89 17.50 -21.33
C VAL A 83 -14.91 16.38 -21.12
N GLU A 84 -14.49 15.13 -20.93
CA GLU A 84 -15.42 14.00 -20.64
C GLU A 84 -15.73 13.88 -19.14
N TYR A 85 -14.95 14.53 -18.28
CA TYR A 85 -15.01 14.41 -16.82
C TYR A 85 -15.75 15.58 -16.14
N THR A 86 -16.28 16.53 -16.90
CA THR A 86 -17.24 17.52 -16.40
C THR A 86 -18.57 16.89 -15.94
N ASP A 87 -18.82 15.63 -16.30
CA ASP A 87 -20.00 14.84 -15.90
C ASP A 87 -19.82 14.05 -14.59
N ILE A 88 -18.62 14.05 -13.97
CA ILE A 88 -18.53 13.51 -12.60
C ILE A 88 -19.24 14.48 -11.66
N SER A 89 -20.25 13.98 -10.95
CA SER A 89 -20.93 14.70 -9.88
C SER A 89 -20.00 15.20 -8.76
N SER A 90 -18.80 14.61 -8.63
CA SER A 90 -17.82 14.93 -7.60
C SER A 90 -16.71 15.85 -8.07
N LYS A 91 -16.50 16.92 -7.30
CA LYS A 91 -15.38 17.87 -7.45
C LYS A 91 -14.00 17.22 -7.28
N TYR A 92 -13.91 16.12 -6.54
CA TYR A 92 -12.64 15.45 -6.24
C TYR A 92 -12.71 13.96 -6.58
N VAL A 93 -11.57 13.32 -6.70
CA VAL A 93 -11.47 11.85 -6.76
C VAL A 93 -10.60 11.34 -5.63
N LYS A 94 -10.88 10.13 -5.16
CA LYS A 94 -10.04 9.45 -4.16
C LYS A 94 -9.05 8.54 -4.87
N SER A 95 -7.77 8.68 -4.57
CA SER A 95 -6.75 7.71 -4.99
C SER A 95 -6.20 6.97 -3.79
N ILE A 96 -6.00 5.66 -3.98
CA ILE A 96 -5.35 4.78 -3.02
C ILE A 96 -4.08 4.25 -3.66
N VAL A 97 -2.93 4.51 -3.03
CA VAL A 97 -1.62 4.04 -3.48
C VAL A 97 -1.18 2.88 -2.60
N ARG A 98 -0.74 1.78 -3.22
CA ARG A 98 -0.32 0.56 -2.54
C ARG A 98 1.04 0.07 -3.04
N VAL A 99 1.86 -0.42 -2.13
CA VAL A 99 3.02 -1.26 -2.44
C VAL A 99 2.60 -2.72 -2.25
N VAL A 100 2.51 -3.47 -3.33
CA VAL A 100 2.10 -4.89 -3.33
C VAL A 100 3.18 -5.78 -3.93
N PHE A 101 3.17 -7.06 -3.61
CA PHE A 101 4.10 -8.00 -4.26
C PHE A 101 3.75 -8.19 -5.73
N HIS A 102 4.75 -8.24 -6.61
CA HIS A 102 4.52 -8.64 -8.01
C HIS A 102 4.41 -10.17 -8.14
N ASP A 103 5.15 -10.91 -7.32
CA ASP A 103 5.14 -12.39 -7.32
C ASP A 103 3.86 -12.94 -6.69
N ARG A 104 3.13 -13.78 -7.43
CA ARG A 104 1.83 -14.32 -7.03
C ARG A 104 1.90 -15.16 -5.74
N ARG A 105 2.98 -15.90 -5.51
CA ARG A 105 3.15 -16.69 -4.29
C ARG A 105 3.31 -15.77 -3.08
N LEU A 106 4.05 -14.68 -3.23
CA LEU A 106 4.20 -13.68 -2.17
C LEU A 106 2.92 -12.87 -1.94
N GLN A 107 2.09 -12.65 -2.97
CA GLN A 107 0.75 -12.07 -2.79
C GLN A 107 -0.14 -12.96 -1.90
N TYR A 108 -0.15 -14.28 -2.11
CA TYR A 108 -0.91 -15.20 -1.24
C TYR A 108 -0.44 -15.19 0.22
N MET A 109 0.85 -14.95 0.44
CA MET A 109 1.45 -14.87 1.77
C MET A 109 1.62 -13.42 2.25
N GLU A 110 1.01 -12.44 1.59
CA GLU A 110 1.31 -11.02 1.78
C GLU A 110 1.14 -10.62 3.24
N HIS A 111 0.01 -11.00 3.84
CA HIS A 111 -0.25 -10.73 5.25
C HIS A 111 0.91 -11.21 6.15
N GLN A 112 1.35 -12.46 6.00
CA GLN A 112 2.46 -13.01 6.78
C GLN A 112 3.78 -12.27 6.52
N GLN A 113 4.05 -11.87 5.27
CA GLN A 113 5.25 -11.12 4.91
C GLN A 113 5.26 -9.73 5.53
N LEU A 114 4.14 -8.99 5.45
CA LEU A 114 4.00 -7.65 6.03
C LEU A 114 4.05 -7.71 7.56
N GLU A 115 3.45 -8.72 8.18
CA GLU A 115 3.51 -8.91 9.63
C GLU A 115 4.92 -9.25 10.11
N SER A 116 5.64 -10.13 9.40
CA SER A 116 7.03 -10.43 9.71
C SER A 116 7.91 -9.18 9.57
N TRP A 117 7.66 -8.35 8.55
CA TRP A 117 8.36 -7.08 8.38
C TRP A 117 8.07 -6.12 9.54
N ARG A 118 6.79 -5.95 9.90
CA ARG A 118 6.33 -5.12 11.03
C ARG A 118 6.99 -5.51 12.35
N TRP A 119 7.10 -6.80 12.63
CA TRP A 119 7.69 -7.29 13.87
C TRP A 119 9.16 -6.90 14.02
N ASN A 120 9.89 -6.88 12.91
CA ASN A 120 11.31 -6.49 12.90
C ASN A 120 11.51 -4.97 12.88
N ARG A 121 10.44 -4.20 12.66
CA ARG A 121 10.45 -2.73 12.52
C ARG A 121 9.22 -2.12 13.21
N PRO A 122 9.15 -2.18 14.55
CA PRO A 122 8.01 -1.67 15.28
C PRO A 122 7.89 -0.16 15.10
N GLY A 123 6.71 0.29 14.63
CA GLY A 123 6.43 1.71 14.40
C GLY A 123 6.65 2.18 12.96
N ASP A 124 7.44 1.45 12.16
CA ASP A 124 7.68 1.80 10.76
C ASP A 124 6.49 1.38 9.88
N ARG A 125 6.28 2.14 8.80
CA ARG A 125 5.34 1.80 7.73
C ARG A 125 6.11 1.43 6.47
N ILE A 126 5.52 0.60 5.62
CA ILE A 126 6.13 0.19 4.35
C ILE A 126 6.04 1.31 3.32
N LEU A 127 4.90 2.00 3.31
CA LEU A 127 4.61 3.12 2.42
C LEU A 127 4.19 4.32 3.25
N ASP A 128 4.95 5.40 3.11
CA ASP A 128 4.66 6.69 3.71
C ASP A 128 4.42 7.75 2.64
N LEU A 129 3.69 8.79 3.06
CA LEU A 129 3.38 9.97 2.29
C LEU A 129 4.15 11.16 2.85
N ASP A 130 5.01 11.75 2.02
CA ASP A 130 5.72 12.99 2.34
C ASP A 130 4.80 14.18 2.07
N ILE A 131 3.94 14.47 3.06
CA ILE A 131 2.92 15.53 2.98
C ILE A 131 3.54 16.90 2.68
N PRO A 132 4.64 17.33 3.33
CA PRO A 132 5.25 18.64 3.03
C PRO A 132 5.69 18.84 1.58
N LEU A 133 6.09 17.77 0.87
CA LEU A 133 6.47 17.84 -0.54
C LEU A 133 5.27 17.69 -1.49
N SER A 134 4.17 17.10 -1.02
CA SER A 134 3.00 16.82 -1.85
C SER A 134 2.15 18.09 -2.11
N VAL A 135 1.56 18.17 -3.31
CA VAL A 135 0.81 19.34 -3.78
C VAL A 135 -0.50 18.91 -4.42
N GLY A 136 -1.59 19.63 -4.12
CA GLY A 136 -2.91 19.40 -4.73
C GLY A 136 -3.70 18.22 -4.14
N ILE A 137 -3.25 17.67 -3.02
CA ILE A 137 -3.94 16.61 -2.29
C ILE A 137 -4.72 17.15 -1.08
N LEU A 138 -5.81 16.47 -0.73
CA LEU A 138 -6.66 16.74 0.43
C LEU A 138 -6.85 15.45 1.23
N GLU A 139 -7.11 15.61 2.52
CA GLU A 139 -7.38 14.50 3.45
C GLU A 139 -6.43 13.30 3.32
N PRO A 140 -5.10 13.49 3.37
CA PRO A 140 -4.17 12.37 3.36
C PRO A 140 -4.41 11.46 4.57
N ARG A 141 -4.55 10.16 4.32
CA ARG A 141 -4.78 9.15 5.37
C ARG A 141 -3.85 7.96 5.19
N SER A 142 -3.34 7.49 6.32
CA SER A 142 -2.46 6.33 6.43
C SER A 142 -2.96 5.45 7.56
N HIS A 143 -3.70 4.39 7.25
CA HIS A 143 -4.29 3.56 8.30
C HIS A 143 -3.19 2.75 9.03
N PRO A 144 -3.13 2.76 10.38
CA PRO A 144 -2.04 2.13 11.13
C PRO A 144 -1.84 0.63 10.87
N LEU A 145 -2.92 -0.10 10.52
CA LEU A 145 -2.85 -1.53 10.22
C LEU A 145 -2.51 -1.85 8.76
N HIS A 146 -2.71 -0.90 7.84
CA HIS A 146 -2.41 -1.06 6.42
C HIS A 146 -1.07 -0.38 6.10
N LEU A 147 0.03 -1.04 6.48
CA LEU A 147 1.39 -0.47 6.44
C LEU A 147 1.86 -0.10 5.03
N ASN A 148 1.30 -0.73 4.00
CA ASN A 148 1.69 -0.60 2.61
C ASN A 148 0.69 0.23 1.78
N THR A 149 -0.22 0.97 2.44
CA THR A 149 -1.31 1.71 1.78
C THR A 149 -1.39 3.14 2.30
N ILE A 150 -1.63 4.08 1.38
CA ILE A 150 -2.00 5.48 1.66
C ILE A 150 -3.19 5.87 0.78
N GLU A 151 -4.01 6.80 1.24
CA GLU A 151 -5.14 7.34 0.48
C GLU A 151 -5.23 8.87 0.61
N PHE A 152 -5.75 9.52 -0.41
CA PHE A 152 -5.95 10.98 -0.44
C PHE A 152 -6.98 11.35 -1.51
N LEU A 153 -7.53 12.55 -1.39
CA LEU A 153 -8.38 13.17 -2.40
C LEU A 153 -7.56 14.13 -3.25
N TRP A 154 -7.91 14.31 -4.52
CA TRP A 154 -7.31 15.32 -5.39
C TRP A 154 -8.29 15.81 -6.46
N ASP A 155 -8.01 17.00 -7.00
CA ASP A 155 -8.84 17.65 -8.02
C ASP A 155 -8.32 17.27 -9.42
N PRO A 156 -9.07 16.48 -10.21
CA PRO A 156 -8.61 16.03 -11.52
C PRO A 156 -8.52 17.17 -12.55
N VAL A 157 -9.11 18.35 -12.28
CA VAL A 157 -8.98 19.54 -13.14
C VAL A 157 -7.64 20.25 -12.90
N LYS A 158 -7.12 20.17 -11.66
CA LYS A 158 -5.89 20.89 -11.25
C LYS A 158 -4.65 20.03 -11.26
N ASN A 159 -4.80 18.72 -11.48
CA ASN A 159 -3.75 17.73 -11.27
C ASN A 159 -3.25 17.72 -9.81
N ALA A 160 -2.45 16.71 -9.48
CA ALA A 160 -1.79 16.64 -8.18
C ALA A 160 -0.41 15.98 -8.29
N SER A 161 0.42 16.22 -7.29
CA SER A 161 1.73 15.61 -7.14
C SER A 161 1.85 15.04 -5.74
N VAL A 162 2.09 13.74 -5.64
CA VAL A 162 2.18 13.01 -4.38
C VAL A 162 3.59 12.46 -4.21
N PHE A 163 4.24 12.75 -3.08
CA PHE A 163 5.58 12.27 -2.80
C PHE A 163 5.52 11.08 -1.85
N ILE A 164 5.99 9.92 -2.29
CA ILE A 164 5.94 8.67 -1.53
C ILE A 164 7.32 8.22 -1.08
N GLN A 165 7.37 7.55 0.06
CA GLN A 165 8.56 6.88 0.58
C GLN A 165 8.28 5.39 0.75
N VAL A 166 9.13 4.54 0.16
CA VAL A 166 9.04 3.09 0.34
C VAL A 166 10.15 2.64 1.28
N ASN A 167 9.77 2.11 2.43
CA ASN A 167 10.71 1.82 3.52
C ASN A 167 11.13 0.35 3.59
N CYS A 168 10.49 -0.54 2.84
CA CYS A 168 10.92 -1.94 2.74
C CYS A 168 11.87 -2.15 1.56
N ILE A 169 12.83 -3.07 1.68
CA ILE A 169 13.80 -3.38 0.62
C ILE A 169 13.46 -4.72 0.00
N SER A 170 13.63 -4.82 -1.31
CA SER A 170 13.34 -6.04 -2.09
C SER A 170 14.06 -7.30 -1.59
N THR A 171 15.23 -7.20 -0.96
CA THR A 171 15.97 -8.37 -0.44
C THR A 171 15.49 -8.86 0.93
N GLU A 172 14.67 -8.08 1.65
CA GLU A 172 14.14 -8.50 2.96
C GLU A 172 13.10 -9.61 2.86
N PHE A 173 12.51 -9.75 1.67
CA PHE A 173 11.46 -10.72 1.37
C PHE A 173 11.97 -11.91 0.55
N THR A 174 13.30 -12.07 0.43
CA THR A 174 13.89 -13.29 -0.15
C THR A 174 14.09 -14.35 0.95
N PRO A 175 14.12 -15.65 0.60
CA PRO A 175 14.28 -16.72 1.58
C PRO A 175 15.52 -16.58 2.45
N ARG A 176 16.65 -16.13 1.89
CA ARG A 176 17.90 -16.04 2.66
C ARG A 176 18.06 -14.74 3.45
N LYS A 177 17.17 -13.75 3.31
CA LYS A 177 17.10 -12.42 4.01
C LYS A 177 18.39 -11.57 4.07
N HIS A 178 19.56 -12.16 3.87
CA HIS A 178 20.88 -11.59 3.82
C HIS A 178 21.22 -11.30 2.35
N GLY A 179 22.04 -10.28 2.11
CA GLY A 179 22.39 -9.83 0.75
C GLY A 179 23.01 -10.95 -0.11
N GLY A 180 22.89 -10.82 -1.43
CA GLY A 180 23.45 -11.75 -2.42
C GLY A 180 22.41 -12.45 -3.30
N GLU A 181 21.14 -12.46 -2.88
CA GLU A 181 20.03 -12.95 -3.71
C GLU A 181 19.37 -11.82 -4.52
N LYS A 182 18.76 -12.20 -5.65
CA LYS A 182 17.94 -11.28 -6.46
C LYS A 182 16.72 -10.86 -5.64
N GLY A 183 16.69 -9.60 -5.18
CA GLY A 183 15.54 -9.05 -4.45
C GLY A 183 14.22 -9.18 -5.21
N VAL A 184 13.12 -9.36 -4.46
CA VAL A 184 11.77 -9.54 -5.01
C VAL A 184 11.24 -8.24 -5.61
N PRO A 185 10.58 -8.26 -6.77
CA PRO A 185 9.91 -7.09 -7.32
C PRO A 185 8.60 -6.78 -6.58
N PHE A 186 8.31 -5.49 -6.42
CA PHE A 186 7.02 -4.97 -5.98
C PHE A 186 6.29 -4.32 -7.15
N ARG A 187 5.00 -4.06 -6.97
CA ARG A 187 4.25 -3.09 -7.78
C ARG A 187 3.85 -1.92 -6.91
N ILE A 188 4.00 -0.71 -7.44
CA ILE A 188 3.29 0.45 -6.92
C ILE A 188 2.01 0.54 -7.73
N GLN A 189 0.87 0.35 -7.07
CA GLN A 189 -0.45 0.39 -7.69
C GLN A 189 -1.23 1.61 -7.20
N VAL A 190 -1.92 2.26 -8.12
CA VAL A 190 -2.81 3.40 -7.86
C VAL A 190 -4.20 3.05 -8.35
N ASP A 191 -5.15 2.98 -7.42
CA ASP A 191 -6.57 2.79 -7.70
C ASP A 191 -7.31 4.11 -7.45
N THR A 192 -8.14 4.54 -8.39
CA THR A 192 -8.88 5.81 -8.33
C THR A 192 -10.39 5.57 -8.29
N PHE A 193 -11.09 6.33 -7.45
CA PHE A 193 -12.50 6.18 -7.16
C PHE A 193 -13.26 7.51 -7.20
N THR A 194 -14.47 7.49 -7.72
CA THR A 194 -15.48 8.56 -7.68
C THR A 194 -16.52 8.28 -6.60
N THR A 195 -17.38 9.26 -6.35
CA THR A 195 -18.48 9.13 -5.39
C THR A 195 -19.62 8.33 -5.98
N ASN A 196 -20.20 7.42 -5.20
CA ASN A 196 -21.48 6.80 -5.51
C ASN A 196 -22.65 7.78 -5.28
N GLU A 197 -23.89 7.32 -5.48
CA GLU A 197 -25.13 8.09 -5.25
C GLU A 197 -25.25 8.64 -3.81
N HIS A 198 -24.53 8.05 -2.85
CA HIS A 198 -24.52 8.45 -1.44
C HIS A 198 -23.37 9.42 -1.09
N GLY A 199 -22.57 9.85 -2.07
CA GLY A 199 -21.43 10.73 -1.86
C GLY A 199 -20.18 10.03 -1.31
N GLU A 200 -20.16 8.69 -1.26
CA GLU A 200 -19.03 7.91 -0.76
C GLU A 200 -18.10 7.50 -1.90
N TYR A 201 -16.78 7.68 -1.73
CA TYR A 201 -15.77 7.33 -2.73
C TYR A 201 -15.58 5.81 -2.88
N MET A 202 -16.54 5.14 -3.51
CA MET A 202 -16.58 3.68 -3.66
C MET A 202 -16.71 3.22 -5.11
N GLU A 203 -17.05 4.11 -6.03
CA GLU A 203 -17.16 3.76 -7.45
C GLU A 203 -15.76 3.75 -8.08
N HIS A 204 -15.29 2.59 -8.49
CA HIS A 204 -13.98 2.44 -9.12
C HIS A 204 -14.01 2.99 -10.56
N VAL A 205 -12.98 3.77 -10.93
CA VAL A 205 -12.89 4.34 -12.28
C VAL A 205 -11.59 4.01 -13.00
N HIS A 206 -10.50 3.75 -12.28
CA HIS A 206 -9.20 3.48 -12.93
C HIS A 206 -8.21 2.80 -11.99
N SER A 207 -7.42 1.87 -12.54
CA SER A 207 -6.30 1.23 -11.86
C SER A 207 -5.08 1.16 -12.76
N CYS A 208 -3.93 1.51 -12.21
CA CYS A 208 -2.65 1.40 -12.91
C CYS A 208 -1.52 1.06 -11.95
N SER A 209 -0.44 0.49 -12.48
CA SER A 209 0.72 0.12 -11.68
C SER A 209 2.03 0.16 -12.46
N CYS A 210 3.14 0.15 -11.75
CA CYS A 210 4.47 -0.07 -12.31
C CYS A 210 5.28 -1.02 -11.43
N GLN A 211 6.22 -1.76 -12.02
CA GLN A 211 7.12 -2.61 -11.25
C GLN A 211 8.28 -1.79 -10.67
N VAL A 212 8.59 -2.05 -9.40
CA VAL A 212 9.72 -1.43 -8.72
C VAL A 212 10.58 -2.45 -7.99
N LYS A 213 11.86 -2.12 -7.83
CA LYS A 213 12.75 -2.75 -6.84
C LYS A 213 13.34 -1.69 -5.93
N VAL A 214 13.25 -1.96 -4.64
CA VAL A 214 13.73 -1.04 -3.61
C VAL A 214 15.07 -1.53 -3.10
N PHE A 215 16.05 -0.64 -3.09
CA PHE A 215 17.41 -0.88 -2.65
C PHE A 215 17.68 -0.11 -1.35
N LYS A 216 18.76 -0.46 -0.64
CA LYS A 216 19.32 0.41 0.40
C LYS A 216 19.63 1.80 -0.19
N PRO A 217 19.75 2.85 0.66
CA PRO A 217 20.09 4.20 0.19
C PRO A 217 21.30 4.22 -0.75
N LYS A 218 21.20 4.96 -1.86
CA LYS A 218 22.17 5.03 -2.98
C LYS A 218 22.35 3.72 -3.76
N GLY A 219 21.62 2.66 -3.42
CA GLY A 219 21.72 1.36 -4.08
C GLY A 219 21.06 1.36 -5.46
N ALA A 220 19.95 2.08 -5.63
CA ALA A 220 19.30 2.25 -6.92
C ALA A 220 20.21 2.97 -7.92
N ASP A 221 20.88 4.04 -7.49
CA ASP A 221 21.78 4.84 -8.34
C ASP A 221 22.98 4.02 -8.83
N ARG A 222 23.63 3.29 -7.91
CA ARG A 222 24.72 2.38 -8.26
C ARG A 222 24.25 1.32 -9.24
N LYS A 223 23.07 0.73 -8.99
CA LYS A 223 22.51 -0.31 -9.84
C LYS A 223 22.20 0.21 -11.24
N LEU A 224 21.57 1.38 -11.35
CA LEU A 224 21.26 2.02 -12.62
C LEU A 224 22.53 2.33 -13.43
N LYS A 225 23.57 2.85 -12.77
CA LYS A 225 24.89 3.09 -13.39
C LYS A 225 25.51 1.81 -13.91
N THR A 226 25.61 0.77 -13.08
CA THR A 226 26.19 -0.52 -13.47
C THR A 226 25.40 -1.18 -14.60
N ASP A 227 24.07 -1.11 -14.57
CA ASP A 227 23.23 -1.67 -15.62
C ASP A 227 23.40 -0.92 -16.94
N ARG A 228 23.49 0.41 -16.93
CA ARG A 228 23.78 1.21 -18.13
C ARG A 228 25.14 0.86 -18.74
N GLU A 229 26.20 0.86 -17.94
CA GLU A 229 27.54 0.46 -18.38
C GLU A 229 27.57 -0.98 -18.95
N LYS A 230 26.77 -1.89 -18.38
CA LYS A 230 26.65 -3.27 -18.87
C LYS A 230 25.95 -3.34 -20.22
N ILE A 231 24.89 -2.55 -20.45
CA ILE A 231 24.20 -2.50 -21.73
C ILE A 231 25.07 -1.81 -22.80
N ASP A 232 25.76 -0.73 -22.45
CA ASP A 232 26.65 0.01 -23.35
C ASP A 232 27.90 -0.76 -23.78
N LYS A 233 28.25 -1.86 -23.10
CA LYS A 233 29.33 -2.77 -23.50
C LYS A 233 28.87 -3.90 -24.42
N LYS A 234 27.56 -4.09 -24.62
CA LYS A 234 27.03 -5.14 -25.50
C LYS A 234 27.22 -4.78 -26.97
N ALA A 235 27.23 -5.78 -27.86
CA ALA A 235 27.17 -5.57 -29.30
C ALA A 235 25.84 -4.89 -29.70
N PRO A 236 25.78 -4.08 -30.78
CA PRO A 236 24.57 -3.37 -31.19
C PRO A 236 23.33 -4.27 -31.29
N GLN A 237 23.45 -5.43 -31.93
CA GLN A 237 22.38 -6.42 -32.08
C GLN A 237 21.85 -6.95 -30.73
N ASP A 238 22.70 -7.01 -29.71
CA ASP A 238 22.29 -7.43 -28.36
C ASP A 238 21.66 -6.29 -27.56
N ARG A 239 21.98 -5.03 -27.86
CA ARG A 239 21.38 -3.86 -27.21
C ARG A 239 19.92 -3.69 -27.61
N GLU A 240 19.60 -3.96 -28.88
CA GLU A 240 18.24 -3.89 -29.42
C GLU A 240 17.26 -4.82 -28.68
N LYS A 241 17.74 -5.85 -27.98
CA LYS A 241 16.89 -6.75 -27.17
C LYS A 241 16.36 -6.09 -25.89
N TYR A 242 16.93 -4.95 -25.48
CA TYR A 242 16.62 -4.25 -24.23
C TYR A 242 15.84 -2.96 -24.48
N GLN A 243 15.11 -2.51 -23.46
CA GLN A 243 14.38 -1.25 -23.48
C GLN A 243 15.31 -0.06 -23.24
N SER A 244 14.97 1.08 -23.84
CA SER A 244 15.56 2.35 -23.49
C SER A 244 15.22 2.74 -22.05
N SER A 245 16.19 3.32 -21.35
CA SER A 245 15.95 3.94 -20.05
C SER A 245 15.33 5.31 -20.24
N HIS A 246 14.27 5.60 -19.51
CA HIS A 246 13.56 6.88 -19.48
C HIS A 246 13.73 7.52 -18.11
N GLU A 247 13.69 8.84 -18.01
CA GLU A 247 13.83 9.56 -16.73
C GLU A 247 12.64 9.36 -15.79
N THR A 248 11.48 9.04 -16.37
CA THR A 248 10.23 8.81 -15.66
C THR A 248 9.64 7.46 -16.02
N THR A 249 8.84 6.90 -15.11
CA THR A 249 8.15 5.63 -15.28
C THR A 249 6.66 5.89 -15.41
N LEU A 250 6.10 5.55 -16.58
CA LEU A 250 4.66 5.59 -16.80
C LEU A 250 3.99 4.36 -16.14
N LEU A 251 2.99 4.59 -15.30
CA LEU A 251 2.18 3.49 -14.76
C LEU A 251 1.23 2.99 -15.86
N LYS A 252 1.19 1.66 -16.04
CA LYS A 252 0.35 0.99 -17.03
C LYS A 252 -0.94 0.51 -16.38
N GLU A 253 -2.02 0.51 -17.16
CA GLU A 253 -3.33 0.03 -16.71
C GLU A 253 -3.25 -1.42 -16.21
N CYS A 254 -3.98 -1.73 -15.14
CA CYS A 254 -4.06 -3.06 -14.55
C CYS A 254 -5.41 -3.29 -13.88
N SER A 255 -5.69 -4.53 -13.47
CA SER A 255 -6.86 -4.85 -12.67
C SER A 255 -6.85 -4.11 -11.32
N PRO A 256 -8.01 -3.73 -10.77
CA PRO A 256 -8.10 -3.14 -9.45
C PRO A 256 -7.60 -4.09 -8.37
N TRP A 257 -7.09 -3.53 -7.27
CA TRP A 257 -6.62 -4.30 -6.12
C TRP A 257 -7.64 -4.29 -4.96
N PRO A 258 -7.92 -5.44 -4.32
CA PRO A 258 -7.56 -6.80 -4.76
C PRO A 258 -8.27 -7.12 -6.07
N GLU A 259 -7.71 -8.05 -6.88
CA GLU A 259 -8.34 -8.47 -8.14
C GLU A 259 -9.82 -8.78 -7.89
N ALA A 260 -10.70 -7.88 -8.36
CA ALA A 260 -12.12 -8.17 -8.38
C ALA A 260 -12.27 -9.38 -9.29
N LEU A 261 -12.87 -10.45 -8.79
CA LEU A 261 -13.35 -11.55 -9.63
C LEU A 261 -14.44 -10.96 -10.53
N THR A 262 -14.04 -10.29 -11.61
CA THR A 262 -14.96 -9.88 -12.66
C THR A 262 -15.47 -11.18 -13.27
N LEU A 263 -16.69 -11.55 -12.88
CA LEU A 263 -17.56 -12.49 -13.58
C LEU A 263 -17.88 -11.91 -14.97
N THR A 264 -16.89 -11.78 -15.83
CA THR A 264 -17.10 -11.56 -17.26
C THR A 264 -17.40 -12.94 -17.84
N SER A 265 -18.70 -13.19 -18.07
CA SER A 265 -19.18 -14.26 -18.93
C SER A 265 -18.54 -14.12 -20.31
N HIS A 266 -17.41 -14.78 -20.51
CA HIS A 266 -16.91 -15.11 -21.85
C HIS A 266 -16.73 -16.62 -21.92
N SER A 267 -17.62 -17.20 -22.72
CA SER A 267 -17.79 -18.61 -22.98
C SER A 267 -16.54 -19.20 -23.65
N SER A 268 -15.82 -20.06 -22.94
CA SER A 268 -15.13 -21.19 -23.57
C SER A 268 -14.69 -22.21 -22.52
N SER A 269 -15.16 -23.43 -22.76
CA SER A 269 -15.02 -24.69 -22.04
C SER A 269 -13.61 -25.07 -21.57
N SER A 270 -13.47 -25.42 -20.28
CA SER A 270 -12.99 -26.74 -19.82
C SER A 270 -12.80 -26.80 -18.29
N SER A 271 -13.68 -27.55 -17.62
CA SER A 271 -13.46 -28.42 -16.46
C SER A 271 -12.47 -28.02 -15.35
N THR A 272 -12.99 -27.49 -14.22
CA THR A 272 -13.04 -28.10 -12.87
C THR A 272 -13.34 -27.02 -11.81
N PRO A 273 -14.38 -27.16 -10.94
CA PRO A 273 -14.61 -26.19 -9.88
C PRO A 273 -13.83 -26.59 -8.63
N SER A 274 -12.74 -25.87 -8.33
CA SER A 274 -12.15 -25.87 -6.99
C SER A 274 -12.70 -24.66 -6.23
N PRO A 275 -13.25 -24.82 -5.01
CA PRO A 275 -13.81 -23.70 -4.28
C PRO A 275 -12.68 -22.86 -3.68
N VAL A 276 -12.35 -21.76 -4.35
CA VAL A 276 -11.35 -20.80 -3.88
C VAL A 276 -12.04 -19.80 -2.95
N TYR A 277 -11.95 -20.05 -1.64
CA TYR A 277 -12.46 -19.14 -0.61
C TYR A 277 -11.43 -18.03 -0.35
N HIS A 278 -11.66 -16.84 -0.92
CA HIS A 278 -10.91 -15.63 -0.59
C HIS A 278 -11.66 -14.86 0.52
N SER A 279 -11.23 -15.01 1.77
CA SER A 279 -11.81 -14.23 2.87
C SER A 279 -11.06 -12.92 3.09
N SER A 280 -11.78 -11.80 3.01
CA SER A 280 -11.27 -10.47 3.39
C SER A 280 -10.99 -10.39 4.91
N PRO A 281 -10.00 -9.59 5.37
CA PRO A 281 -9.71 -9.39 6.80
C PRO A 281 -10.82 -8.60 7.52
N HIS A 282 -11.60 -7.82 6.78
CA HIS A 282 -12.78 -7.11 7.25
C HIS A 282 -14.05 -7.85 6.86
N LEU A 283 -15.05 -7.79 7.73
CA LEU A 283 -16.38 -8.29 7.42
C LEU A 283 -17.03 -7.33 6.42
N LEU A 284 -17.48 -7.84 5.28
CA LEU A 284 -18.13 -7.04 4.25
C LEU A 284 -19.65 -7.21 4.34
N PRO A 285 -20.46 -6.21 3.93
CA PRO A 285 -21.91 -6.39 3.84
C PRO A 285 -22.31 -7.56 2.93
N SER A 286 -21.51 -7.85 1.91
CA SER A 286 -21.71 -8.97 0.98
C SER A 286 -21.22 -10.32 1.52
N SER A 287 -20.64 -10.40 2.72
CA SER A 287 -20.16 -11.67 3.28
C SER A 287 -21.31 -12.64 3.53
N SER A 288 -21.16 -13.86 3.01
CA SER A 288 -22.12 -14.95 3.22
C SER A 288 -22.17 -15.37 4.70
N LEU A 289 -23.15 -16.20 5.07
CA LEU A 289 -23.23 -16.77 6.43
C LEU A 289 -21.94 -17.54 6.76
N GLN A 290 -21.43 -18.33 5.82
CA GLN A 290 -20.21 -19.11 6.00
C GLN A 290 -18.97 -18.22 6.20
N ASP A 291 -18.86 -17.14 5.42
CA ASP A 291 -17.75 -16.18 5.54
C ASP A 291 -17.81 -15.43 6.87
N THR A 292 -19.02 -15.07 7.32
CA THR A 292 -19.25 -14.41 8.62
C THR A 292 -18.84 -15.32 9.78
N GLN A 293 -19.15 -16.61 9.69
CA GLN A 293 -18.73 -17.60 10.66
C GLN A 293 -17.21 -17.78 10.72
N GLN A 294 -16.56 -17.87 9.56
CA GLN A 294 -15.10 -17.92 9.52
C GLN A 294 -14.45 -16.63 10.04
N TRP A 295 -15.04 -15.48 9.75
CA TRP A 295 -14.58 -14.19 10.25
C TRP A 295 -14.63 -14.14 11.79
N LEU A 296 -15.74 -14.56 12.41
CA LEU A 296 -15.86 -14.67 13.86
C LEU A 296 -14.79 -15.58 14.46
N GLN A 297 -14.52 -16.73 13.85
CA GLN A 297 -13.48 -17.65 14.32
C GLN A 297 -12.08 -17.04 14.24
N ARG A 298 -11.74 -16.37 13.13
CA ARG A 298 -10.42 -15.72 12.94
C ARG A 298 -10.17 -14.60 13.95
N HIS A 299 -11.21 -13.83 14.28
CA HIS A 299 -11.13 -12.71 15.23
C HIS A 299 -11.36 -13.12 16.70
N ARG A 300 -11.26 -14.42 17.02
CA ARG A 300 -11.41 -14.99 18.37
C ARG A 300 -12.79 -14.74 19.00
N PHE A 301 -13.83 -14.72 18.18
CA PHE A 301 -15.25 -14.68 18.58
C PHE A 301 -15.94 -16.04 18.36
N SER A 302 -15.18 -17.13 18.30
CA SER A 302 -15.73 -18.49 18.15
C SER A 302 -16.77 -18.89 19.21
N PRO A 303 -16.75 -18.40 20.47
CA PRO A 303 -17.84 -18.68 21.43
C PRO A 303 -19.22 -18.19 20.95
N PHE A 304 -19.25 -17.15 20.11
CA PHE A 304 -20.48 -16.54 19.58
C PHE A 304 -20.87 -17.07 18.20
N SER A 305 -20.09 -17.98 17.61
CA SER A 305 -20.36 -18.54 16.28
C SER A 305 -21.76 -19.17 16.16
N LYS A 306 -22.17 -19.96 17.17
CA LYS A 306 -23.52 -20.56 17.19
C LYS A 306 -24.63 -19.50 17.27
N LEU A 307 -24.41 -18.46 18.06
CA LEU A 307 -25.36 -17.38 18.29
C LEU A 307 -25.62 -16.57 17.01
N PHE A 308 -24.59 -16.35 16.21
CA PHE A 308 -24.65 -15.64 14.93
C PHE A 308 -24.71 -16.57 13.72
N SER A 309 -25.10 -17.84 13.89
CA SER A 309 -25.06 -18.87 12.83
C SER A 309 -25.90 -18.53 11.60
N SER A 310 -26.98 -17.77 11.78
CA SER A 310 -27.88 -17.29 10.74
C SER A 310 -27.58 -15.88 10.21
N PHE A 311 -26.50 -15.24 10.69
CA PHE A 311 -26.20 -13.85 10.34
C PHE A 311 -25.26 -13.79 9.14
N SER A 312 -25.66 -13.03 8.12
CA SER A 312 -24.75 -12.56 7.06
C SER A 312 -23.88 -11.39 7.55
N GLY A 313 -22.91 -10.98 6.73
CA GLY A 313 -22.08 -9.82 7.04
C GLY A 313 -22.89 -8.54 7.18
N ALA A 314 -23.91 -8.35 6.34
CA ALA A 314 -24.85 -7.23 6.44
C ALA A 314 -25.68 -7.29 7.73
N ASP A 315 -26.12 -8.47 8.17
CA ASP A 315 -26.89 -8.62 9.41
C ASP A 315 -26.05 -8.24 10.62
N LEU A 316 -24.83 -8.75 10.71
CA LEU A 316 -23.94 -8.45 11.82
C LEU A 316 -23.58 -6.96 11.83
N LEU A 317 -23.24 -6.38 10.67
CA LEU A 317 -22.85 -4.96 10.55
C LEU A 317 -23.97 -3.95 10.86
N ARG A 318 -25.24 -4.37 10.79
CA ARG A 318 -26.43 -3.59 11.14
C ARG A 318 -26.68 -3.51 12.64
N MET A 319 -26.11 -4.40 13.44
CA MET A 319 -26.30 -4.40 14.89
C MET A 319 -25.67 -3.16 15.53
N SER A 320 -26.39 -2.55 16.47
CA SER A 320 -25.85 -1.44 17.26
C SER A 320 -24.82 -1.94 18.28
N ARG A 321 -24.05 -1.00 18.83
CA ARG A 321 -23.09 -1.31 19.89
C ARG A 321 -23.81 -1.87 21.12
N GLU A 322 -24.97 -1.32 21.44
CA GLU A 322 -25.81 -1.67 22.57
C GLU A 322 -26.38 -3.09 22.41
N ASP A 323 -26.83 -3.46 21.21
CA ASP A 323 -27.30 -4.82 20.90
C ASP A 323 -26.17 -5.85 21.10
N LEU A 324 -24.98 -5.56 20.59
CA LEU A 324 -23.83 -6.46 20.72
C LEU A 324 -23.35 -6.57 22.17
N ILE A 325 -23.44 -5.51 22.97
CA ILE A 325 -23.15 -5.55 24.40
C ILE A 325 -24.18 -6.38 25.15
N GLN A 326 -25.46 -6.26 24.81
CA GLN A 326 -26.52 -7.03 25.43
C GLN A 326 -26.40 -8.53 25.11
N ILE A 327 -25.97 -8.85 23.90
CA ILE A 327 -25.91 -10.23 23.37
C ILE A 327 -24.60 -10.94 23.75
N CYS A 328 -23.45 -10.25 23.65
CA CYS A 328 -22.13 -10.84 23.92
C CYS A 328 -21.57 -10.48 25.30
N GLY A 329 -22.21 -9.57 26.02
CA GLY A 329 -21.71 -9.00 27.27
C GLY A 329 -20.83 -7.75 27.04
N PRO A 330 -20.58 -6.93 28.09
CA PRO A 330 -19.92 -5.63 27.94
C PRO A 330 -18.53 -5.69 27.29
N ALA A 331 -17.68 -6.63 27.72
CA ALA A 331 -16.32 -6.73 27.22
C ALA A 331 -16.27 -7.23 25.77
N ASP A 332 -16.96 -8.34 25.49
CA ASP A 332 -16.92 -8.97 24.17
C ASP A 332 -17.77 -8.23 23.13
N GLY A 333 -18.89 -7.63 23.52
CA GLY A 333 -19.73 -6.82 22.63
C GLY A 333 -19.04 -5.54 22.18
N ILE A 334 -18.33 -4.84 23.07
CA ILE A 334 -17.49 -3.70 22.70
C ILE A 334 -16.35 -4.13 21.77
N ARG A 335 -15.68 -5.26 22.08
CA ARG A 335 -14.59 -5.79 21.26
C ARG A 335 -15.10 -6.14 19.86
N LEU A 336 -16.23 -6.83 19.76
CA LEU A 336 -16.85 -7.24 18.49
C LEU A 336 -17.26 -6.03 17.65
N PHE A 337 -17.97 -5.06 18.22
CA PHE A 337 -18.39 -3.83 17.54
C PHE A 337 -17.18 -3.05 16.96
N ASN A 338 -16.13 -2.88 17.77
CA ASN A 338 -14.93 -2.15 17.36
C ASN A 338 -14.14 -2.89 16.28
N THR A 339 -14.03 -4.22 16.38
CA THR A 339 -13.39 -5.06 15.36
C THR A 339 -14.16 -5.00 14.03
N MET A 340 -15.49 -4.99 14.06
CA MET A 340 -16.32 -4.86 12.86
C MET A 340 -16.21 -3.48 12.20
N LYS A 341 -16.20 -2.40 12.98
CA LYS A 341 -16.13 -1.01 12.47
C LYS A 341 -14.69 -0.54 12.20
N GLY A 342 -13.70 -1.45 12.22
CA GLY A 342 -12.29 -1.13 11.95
C GLY A 342 -11.64 -0.20 12.99
N ARG A 343 -12.27 0.00 14.15
CA ARG A 343 -11.70 0.78 15.25
C ARG A 343 -10.84 -0.14 16.10
N CYS A 344 -9.62 -0.42 15.66
CA CYS A 344 -8.64 -1.05 16.53
C CYS A 344 -8.33 -0.09 17.68
N ILE A 345 -8.75 -0.44 18.90
CA ILE A 345 -8.35 0.31 20.09
C ILE A 345 -6.86 0.04 20.28
N GLN A 346 -6.04 1.08 20.07
CA GLN A 346 -4.62 1.00 20.42
C GLN A 346 -4.49 0.74 21.93
N PRO A 347 -3.74 -0.28 22.35
CA PRO A 347 -3.45 -0.47 23.77
C PRO A 347 -2.71 0.77 24.26
N ARG A 348 -3.32 1.54 25.16
CA ARG A 348 -2.71 2.73 25.74
C ARG A 348 -1.54 2.40 26.66
N LEU A 349 -1.41 1.13 27.05
CA LEU A 349 -0.38 0.63 27.93
C LEU A 349 -0.11 -0.84 27.62
N THR A 350 1.16 -1.21 27.46
CA THR A 350 1.62 -2.60 27.37
C THR A 350 2.52 -2.85 28.57
N ILE A 351 2.09 -3.74 29.47
CA ILE A 351 2.84 -4.07 30.69
C ILE A 351 3.66 -5.33 30.42
N TYR A 352 4.99 -5.20 30.50
CA TYR A 352 5.90 -6.34 30.49
C TYR A 352 6.20 -6.72 31.94
N VAL A 353 5.69 -7.87 32.37
CA VAL A 353 5.97 -8.41 33.71
C VAL A 353 7.06 -9.47 33.56
N CYS A 354 8.21 -9.23 34.17
CA CYS A 354 9.25 -10.22 34.37
C CYS A 354 9.35 -10.50 35.87
N GLN A 355 9.29 -11.77 36.27
CA GLN A 355 9.55 -12.14 37.65
C GLN A 355 11.07 -12.05 37.88
N GLN A 356 11.49 -11.11 38.73
CA GLN A 356 12.90 -10.93 39.06
C GLN A 356 13.42 -12.18 39.77
N GLN A 357 14.16 -13.03 39.06
CA GLN A 357 14.90 -14.11 39.69
C GLN A 357 16.03 -13.50 40.52
N ALA A 358 15.97 -13.70 41.84
CA ALA A 358 17.08 -13.40 42.73
C ALA A 358 18.31 -14.16 42.23
N ARG A 359 19.40 -13.44 41.92
CA ARG A 359 20.71 -14.02 41.66
C ARG A 359 21.16 -14.74 42.93
N ASN A 360 20.90 -16.05 43.01
CA ASN A 360 21.71 -17.08 43.68
C ASN A 360 20.88 -18.35 43.98
N GLN A 361 20.41 -19.09 42.97
CA GLN A 361 20.13 -20.52 43.12
C GLN A 361 20.44 -21.29 41.81
N PRO A 362 20.98 -22.53 41.90
CA PRO A 362 21.30 -23.34 40.73
C PRO A 362 20.02 -23.88 40.06
N PRO A 363 20.07 -24.30 38.79
CA PRO A 363 18.88 -24.58 38.00
C PRO A 363 18.16 -25.84 38.50
N ILE A 364 16.92 -25.68 38.97
CA ILE A 364 16.02 -26.80 39.26
C ILE A 364 15.14 -27.06 38.03
N LYS A 365 15.08 -28.33 37.64
CA LYS A 365 14.34 -28.87 36.49
C LYS A 365 12.88 -28.42 36.47
N GLN A 366 12.41 -28.03 35.27
CA GLN A 366 11.01 -27.72 35.00
C GLN A 366 10.13 -28.95 35.26
N VAL A 367 9.19 -28.82 36.19
CA VAL A 367 7.99 -29.66 36.25
C VAL A 367 6.82 -28.75 35.87
N ALA A 368 6.11 -29.15 34.82
CA ALA A 368 4.89 -28.49 34.38
C ALA A 368 3.83 -28.63 35.47
N VAL A 369 3.24 -27.51 35.90
CA VAL A 369 2.01 -27.50 36.69
C VAL A 369 1.09 -26.44 36.11
N ASP A 370 -0.06 -26.91 35.62
CA ASP A 370 -1.22 -26.12 35.25
C ASP A 370 -1.63 -25.19 36.40
N SER A 371 -1.90 -23.93 36.10
CA SER A 371 -2.60 -23.05 37.04
C SER A 371 -3.61 -22.20 36.28
N LYS A 372 -4.87 -22.63 36.41
CA LYS A 372 -6.07 -21.83 36.12
C LYS A 372 -5.96 -20.49 36.85
N CYS A 373 -6.19 -19.38 36.14
CA CYS A 373 -6.61 -18.14 36.79
C CYS A 373 -8.08 -17.89 36.46
N LEU A 374 -8.86 -17.83 37.53
CA LEU A 374 -10.22 -17.32 37.60
C LEU A 374 -10.18 -15.78 37.60
N TYR A 375 -11.23 -15.23 37.00
CA TYR A 375 -11.66 -13.83 36.84
C TYR A 375 -11.02 -13.03 35.71
#